data_AF-A0A1S3G4E3-F1
#
_entry.id   AF-A0A1S3G4E3-F1
#
_cell.length_a   1.000
_cell.length_b   1.000
_cell.length_c   1.000
_cell.angle_alpha   90.00
_cell.angle_beta   90.00
_cell.angle_gamma   90.00
#
_symmetry.space_group_name_H-M   'P 1'
#
loop_
_entity.id
_entity.type
_entity.pdbx_description
1 polymer ?
#
loop_
_entity_poly.entity_id
_entity_poly.type
_entity_poly.pdbx_seq_one_letter_code
_entity_poly.pdbx_strand_id
1 'polypeptide(L)'
;MALKRMGIVRDYEKIRTFAVAIVGVGGVGSVTAEMLTRCGIGKLLLFDYDKVELANMNRLFFQPHQAGLSKVQAAEHTLRNINPDVLFEVHNYNITTVENFQHFMDRISGGGMEEGRPVDLVLSCVDNFEARMAINTACNELGQTWMESGVSENAVSGHIQLMVPGQSACFACAPPLVVAANMDEKTLKRDGVCAASLPTTMGVVAGVLVQNVLKFLLNFGTISFYLGYNAMQDFFPTMSMKPNPQCNDRNCRRRQEEHERKAAEQHTPEAGQGEEEEEEEVVHEDNEWGIELVSEVSEEELRRSSGPVPDLPKGITVAYTLPTQHQDPAPGVAVEDSGESLEDLMAKMKNL
;
A
#
# COMPACT_ATOMS: atom_id res chain seq x y z
N MET A 1 -6.34 17.49 -18.99
CA MET A 1 -5.21 16.64 -18.53
C MET A 1 -5.11 15.37 -19.38
N ALA A 2 -3.91 14.88 -19.70
CA ALA A 2 -3.71 13.72 -20.60
C ALA A 2 -4.31 12.41 -20.05
N LEU A 3 -4.25 12.17 -18.74
CA LEU A 3 -4.83 10.98 -18.10
C LEU A 3 -6.35 10.82 -18.33
N LYS A 4 -7.08 11.95 -18.45
CA LYS A 4 -8.50 11.95 -18.82
C LYS A 4 -8.72 11.56 -20.28
N ARG A 5 -7.82 12.01 -21.18
CA ARG A 5 -7.87 11.65 -22.61
C ARG A 5 -7.52 10.19 -22.86
N MET A 6 -6.68 9.61 -22.01
CA MET A 6 -6.28 8.20 -22.05
C MET A 6 -7.25 7.27 -21.31
N GLY A 7 -8.36 7.77 -20.76
CA GLY A 7 -9.35 6.95 -20.06
C GLY A 7 -8.92 6.40 -18.68
N ILE A 8 -7.72 6.74 -18.20
CA ILE A 8 -7.19 6.20 -16.93
C ILE A 8 -7.87 6.82 -15.71
N VAL A 9 -8.07 8.14 -15.74
CA VAL A 9 -8.72 8.88 -14.64
C VAL A 9 -9.85 9.74 -15.21
N ARG A 10 -11.10 9.41 -14.86
CA ARG A 10 -12.30 10.09 -15.38
C ARG A 10 -12.31 11.58 -15.04
N ASP A 11 -11.96 11.92 -13.79
CA ASP A 11 -11.93 13.29 -13.28
C ASP A 11 -10.67 13.58 -12.45
N TYR A 12 -9.58 13.92 -13.14
CA TYR A 12 -8.32 14.26 -12.47
C TYR A 12 -8.38 15.60 -11.73
N GLU A 13 -9.23 16.54 -12.15
CA GLU A 13 -9.31 17.87 -11.51
C GLU A 13 -9.84 17.80 -10.08
N LYS A 14 -10.58 16.74 -9.76
CA LYS A 14 -11.01 16.39 -8.41
C LYS A 14 -9.86 16.33 -7.40
N ILE A 15 -8.61 16.10 -7.81
CA ILE A 15 -7.47 16.10 -6.89
C ILE A 15 -7.34 17.41 -6.09
N ARG A 16 -7.79 18.52 -6.67
CA ARG A 16 -7.75 19.86 -6.05
C ARG A 16 -8.75 20.04 -4.92
N THR A 17 -9.73 19.13 -4.76
CA THR A 17 -10.75 19.23 -3.71
C THR A 17 -10.32 18.55 -2.41
N PHE A 18 -9.22 17.82 -2.41
CA PHE A 18 -8.80 17.01 -1.28
C PHE A 18 -7.71 17.68 -0.43
N ALA A 19 -7.75 17.39 0.87
CA ALA A 19 -6.75 17.77 1.85
C ALA A 19 -6.07 16.53 2.46
N VAL A 20 -4.74 16.54 2.50
CA VAL A 20 -3.94 15.43 3.03
C VAL A 20 -3.03 15.91 4.15
N ALA A 21 -3.07 15.24 5.31
CA ALA A 21 -2.12 15.47 6.39
C ALA A 21 -0.93 14.52 6.27
N ILE A 22 0.29 15.04 6.38
CA ILE A 22 1.54 14.27 6.34
C ILE A 22 2.26 14.47 7.68
N VAL A 23 2.50 13.36 8.38
CA VAL A 23 3.24 13.35 9.65
C VAL A 23 4.63 12.76 9.41
N GLY A 24 5.66 13.55 9.70
CA GLY A 24 7.04 13.27 9.35
C GLY A 24 7.37 13.78 7.94
N VAL A 25 8.12 14.86 7.83
CA VAL A 25 8.62 15.45 6.57
C VAL A 25 10.11 15.10 6.43
N GLY A 26 10.44 13.83 6.67
CA GLY A 26 11.77 13.26 6.51
C GLY A 26 12.03 12.78 5.08
N GLY A 27 12.78 11.67 4.94
CA GLY A 27 13.16 11.15 3.62
C GLY A 27 11.98 10.72 2.73
N VAL A 28 11.03 9.97 3.29
CA VAL A 28 9.81 9.57 2.56
C VAL A 28 8.83 10.74 2.48
N GLY A 29 8.50 11.36 3.62
CA GLY A 29 7.44 12.37 3.70
C GLY A 29 7.69 13.65 2.90
N SER A 30 8.95 14.08 2.76
CA SER A 30 9.28 15.25 1.92
C SER A 30 9.03 14.99 0.43
N VAL A 31 9.41 13.81 -0.07
CA VAL A 31 9.14 13.38 -1.44
C VAL A 31 7.64 13.16 -1.66
N THR A 32 6.94 12.56 -0.69
CA THR A 32 5.48 12.43 -0.69
C THR A 32 4.79 13.79 -0.82
N ALA A 33 5.21 14.77 -0.04
CA ALA A 33 4.67 16.13 -0.10
C ALA A 33 4.95 16.81 -1.44
N GLU A 34 6.16 16.64 -1.99
CA GLU A 34 6.52 17.15 -3.32
C GLU A 34 5.66 16.54 -4.43
N MET A 35 5.51 15.22 -4.44
CA MET A 35 4.71 14.53 -5.45
C MET A 35 3.24 14.95 -5.42
N LEU A 36 2.63 15.04 -4.22
CA LEU A 36 1.24 15.52 -4.07
C LEU A 36 1.10 17.00 -4.47
N THR A 37 2.07 17.83 -4.14
CA THR A 37 2.12 19.24 -4.56
C THR A 37 2.15 19.37 -6.09
N ARG A 38 2.99 18.56 -6.76
CA ARG A 38 3.07 18.52 -8.23
C ARG A 38 1.82 17.95 -8.89
N CYS A 39 1.09 17.06 -8.21
CA CYS A 39 -0.23 16.59 -8.66
C CYS A 39 -1.33 17.65 -8.54
N GLY A 40 -1.10 18.72 -7.77
CA GLY A 40 -2.09 19.76 -7.53
C GLY A 40 -3.13 19.39 -6.48
N ILE A 41 -2.72 18.67 -5.43
CA ILE A 41 -3.57 18.43 -4.25
C ILE A 41 -4.11 19.77 -3.70
N GLY A 42 -5.34 19.79 -3.18
CA GLY A 42 -5.96 21.02 -2.69
C GLY A 42 -5.23 21.63 -1.50
N LYS A 43 -4.99 20.83 -0.45
CA LYS A 43 -4.32 21.28 0.78
C LYS A 43 -3.39 20.21 1.34
N LEU A 44 -2.23 20.63 1.84
CA LEU A 44 -1.31 19.80 2.63
C LEU A 44 -1.15 20.34 4.05
N LEU A 45 -1.33 19.45 5.03
CA LEU A 45 -1.03 19.72 6.44
C LEU A 45 0.26 18.99 6.79
N LEU A 46 1.30 19.71 7.22
CA LEU A 46 2.61 19.11 7.50
C LEU A 46 2.90 19.17 8.99
N PHE A 47 3.21 18.01 9.59
CA PHE A 47 3.60 17.88 11.00
C PHE A 47 5.00 17.26 11.09
N ASP A 48 5.96 18.00 11.64
CA ASP A 48 7.31 17.51 11.96
C ASP A 48 7.90 18.43 13.02
N TYR A 49 8.65 17.90 13.97
CA TYR A 49 9.28 18.69 15.04
C TYR A 49 10.77 18.93 14.82
N ASP A 50 11.37 18.27 13.83
CA ASP A 50 12.80 18.32 13.58
C ASP A 50 13.19 19.55 12.75
N LYS A 51 14.50 19.82 12.78
CA LYS A 51 15.16 20.76 11.87
C LYS A 51 15.86 20.03 10.73
N VAL A 52 16.10 20.77 9.66
CA VAL A 52 16.94 20.31 8.56
C VAL A 52 18.40 20.29 9.03
N GLU A 53 19.06 19.14 8.86
CA GLU A 53 20.48 18.97 9.16
C GLU A 53 21.27 18.63 7.88
N LEU A 54 22.55 18.96 7.86
CA LEU A 54 23.45 18.56 6.75
C LEU A 54 23.54 17.03 6.60
N ALA A 55 23.37 16.30 7.71
CA ALA A 55 23.28 14.84 7.69
C ALA A 55 22.08 14.31 6.89
N ASN A 56 21.08 15.15 6.59
CA ASN A 56 19.93 14.75 5.77
C ASN A 56 20.19 14.89 4.26
N MET A 57 21.33 15.45 3.83
CA MET A 57 21.62 15.71 2.41
C MET A 57 21.90 14.44 1.58
N ASN A 58 22.01 13.28 2.23
CA ASN A 58 22.00 11.99 1.54
C ASN A 58 20.58 11.56 1.07
N ARG A 59 19.56 12.32 1.45
CA ARG A 59 18.15 12.14 1.08
C ARG A 59 17.76 13.19 0.05
N LEU A 60 16.59 12.98 -0.56
CA LEU A 60 16.02 13.91 -1.53
C LEU A 60 15.44 15.16 -0.83
N PHE A 61 14.99 16.12 -1.65
CA PHE A 61 14.19 17.30 -1.29
C PHE A 61 14.93 18.48 -0.63
N PHE A 62 15.46 18.33 0.60
CA PHE A 62 16.07 19.46 1.30
C PHE A 62 17.41 19.88 0.70
N GLN A 63 17.74 21.17 0.80
CA GLN A 63 18.97 21.73 0.26
C GLN A 63 19.93 22.20 1.37
N PRO A 64 21.26 22.25 1.12
CA PRO A 64 22.23 22.60 2.15
C PRO A 64 22.00 23.95 2.82
N HIS A 65 21.49 24.94 2.06
CA HIS A 65 21.22 26.28 2.57
C HIS A 65 20.03 26.35 3.54
N GLN A 66 19.22 25.30 3.62
CA GLN A 66 18.05 25.22 4.50
C GLN A 66 18.39 24.65 5.88
N ALA A 67 19.63 24.22 6.10
CA ALA A 67 20.08 23.68 7.37
C ALA A 67 19.82 24.65 8.53
N GLY A 68 19.21 24.15 9.61
CA GLY A 68 18.82 24.91 10.80
C GLY A 68 17.38 25.43 10.79
N LEU A 69 16.69 25.45 9.65
CA LEU A 69 15.25 25.70 9.58
C LEU A 69 14.46 24.48 10.09
N SER A 70 13.24 24.69 10.59
CA SER A 70 12.35 23.54 10.81
C SER A 70 12.02 22.86 9.49
N LYS A 71 11.90 21.53 9.50
CA LYS A 71 11.62 20.76 8.29
C LYS A 71 10.31 21.21 7.63
N VAL A 72 9.27 21.47 8.43
CA VAL A 72 7.97 21.91 7.89
C VAL A 72 8.03 23.29 7.23
N GLN A 73 8.78 24.24 7.79
CA GLN A 73 8.92 25.58 7.19
C GLN A 73 9.78 25.55 5.92
N ALA A 74 10.89 24.80 5.95
CA ALA A 74 11.73 24.62 4.77
C ALA A 74 10.95 23.93 3.65
N ALA A 75 10.15 22.92 3.98
CA ALA A 75 9.30 22.23 3.03
C ALA A 75 8.21 23.14 2.46
N GLU A 76 7.48 23.86 3.30
CA GLU A 76 6.46 24.82 2.85
C GLU A 76 7.04 25.84 1.86
N HIS A 77 8.21 26.41 2.17
CA HIS A 77 8.85 27.39 1.29
C HIS A 77 9.18 26.80 -0.09
N THR A 78 9.76 25.59 -0.13
CA THR A 78 10.05 24.90 -1.39
C THR A 78 8.77 24.56 -2.15
N LEU A 79 7.77 23.97 -1.47
CA LEU A 79 6.57 23.45 -2.10
C LEU A 79 5.66 24.56 -2.63
N ARG A 80 5.54 25.70 -1.93
CA ARG A 80 4.81 26.88 -2.42
C ARG A 80 5.41 27.43 -3.71
N ASN A 81 6.73 27.36 -3.87
CA ASN A 81 7.39 27.76 -5.12
C ASN A 81 7.17 26.74 -6.25
N ILE A 82 7.00 25.46 -5.92
CA ILE A 82 6.72 24.40 -6.90
C ILE A 82 5.29 24.51 -7.45
N ASN A 83 4.31 24.72 -6.57
CA ASN A 83 2.93 24.91 -6.98
C ASN A 83 2.21 25.91 -6.04
N PRO A 84 1.97 27.16 -6.48
CA PRO A 84 1.33 28.17 -5.64
C PRO A 84 -0.17 27.95 -5.44
N ASP A 85 -0.80 27.04 -6.20
CA ASP A 85 -2.23 26.73 -6.07
C ASP A 85 -2.54 25.83 -4.86
N VAL A 86 -1.52 25.18 -4.29
CA VAL A 86 -1.67 24.26 -3.16
C VAL A 86 -1.71 25.05 -1.85
N LEU A 87 -2.70 24.78 -1.01
CA LEU A 87 -2.79 25.35 0.32
C LEU A 87 -1.86 24.58 1.27
N PHE A 88 -1.13 25.30 2.12
CA PHE A 88 -0.26 24.68 3.13
C PHE A 88 -0.62 25.19 4.52
N GLU A 89 -0.61 24.27 5.46
CA GLU A 89 -0.70 24.52 6.88
C GLU A 89 0.36 23.68 7.58
N VAL A 90 1.24 24.31 8.36
CA VAL A 90 2.41 23.63 8.90
C VAL A 90 2.51 23.76 10.41
N HIS A 91 2.93 22.68 11.05
CA HIS A 91 2.96 22.53 12.50
C HIS A 91 4.30 21.96 12.95
N ASN A 92 5.10 22.83 13.58
CA ASN A 92 6.43 22.48 14.08
C ASN A 92 6.38 22.02 15.54
N TYR A 93 5.84 20.84 15.81
CA TYR A 93 5.73 20.30 17.17
C TYR A 93 5.69 18.77 17.17
N ASN A 94 5.97 18.16 18.33
CA ASN A 94 5.88 16.72 18.52
C ASN A 94 4.44 16.30 18.87
N ILE A 95 3.82 15.56 17.95
CA ILE A 95 2.43 15.07 18.08
C ILE A 95 2.20 14.11 19.26
N THR A 96 3.24 13.50 19.84
CA THR A 96 3.09 12.50 20.92
C THR A 96 2.94 13.13 22.30
N THR A 97 3.24 14.42 22.43
CA THR A 97 3.09 15.14 23.70
C THR A 97 1.63 15.45 23.98
N VAL A 98 1.20 15.35 25.25
CA VAL A 98 -0.20 15.53 25.67
C VAL A 98 -0.80 16.84 25.17
N GLU A 99 -0.04 17.93 25.28
CA GLU A 99 -0.47 19.28 24.86
C GLU A 99 -0.74 19.35 23.35
N ASN A 100 0.12 18.73 22.55
CA ASN A 100 0.05 18.80 21.09
C ASN A 100 -0.85 17.72 20.46
N PHE A 101 -1.07 16.60 21.17
CA PHE A 101 -1.90 15.51 20.67
C PHE A 101 -3.35 15.96 20.44
N GLN A 102 -3.90 16.77 21.35
CA GLN A 102 -5.24 17.33 21.16
C GLN A 102 -5.29 18.23 19.92
N HIS A 103 -4.35 19.16 19.79
CA HIS A 103 -4.29 20.04 18.63
C HIS A 103 -4.11 19.25 17.32
N PHE A 104 -3.32 18.17 17.33
CA PHE A 104 -3.18 17.27 16.19
C PHE A 104 -4.52 16.64 15.78
N MET A 105 -5.32 16.13 16.74
CA MET A 105 -6.67 15.62 16.45
C MET A 105 -7.62 16.71 15.94
N ASP A 106 -7.54 17.92 16.51
CA ASP A 106 -8.36 19.05 16.10
C ASP A 106 -8.05 19.44 14.63
N ARG A 107 -6.77 19.43 14.23
CA ARG A 107 -6.39 19.71 12.84
C ARG A 107 -6.71 18.55 11.88
N ILE A 108 -6.69 17.29 12.32
CA ILE A 108 -7.18 16.19 11.48
C ILE A 108 -8.68 16.34 11.22
N SER A 109 -9.46 16.71 12.24
CA SER A 109 -10.93 16.77 12.17
C SER A 109 -11.49 18.07 11.60
N GLY A 110 -10.76 19.17 11.69
CA GLY A 110 -11.20 20.49 11.22
C GLY A 110 -10.29 21.17 10.21
N GLY A 111 -9.13 20.59 9.89
CA GLY A 111 -8.13 21.21 9.02
C GLY A 111 -8.23 20.83 7.55
N GLY A 112 -9.34 20.24 7.09
CA GLY A 112 -9.56 19.81 5.70
C GLY A 112 -9.53 20.96 4.66
N MET A 113 -9.99 20.65 3.44
CA MET A 113 -10.03 21.65 2.36
C MET A 113 -10.89 22.86 2.72
N GLU A 114 -12.03 22.59 3.36
CA GLU A 114 -12.85 23.59 4.05
C GLU A 114 -12.56 23.52 5.56
N GLU A 115 -12.33 24.67 6.18
CA GLU A 115 -12.11 24.74 7.63
C GLU A 115 -13.36 24.21 8.38
N GLY A 116 -13.14 23.33 9.36
CA GLY A 116 -14.18 22.60 10.08
C GLY A 116 -14.54 21.23 9.48
N ARG A 117 -13.94 20.84 8.34
CA ARG A 117 -14.04 19.48 7.78
C ARG A 117 -12.79 18.67 8.10
N PRO A 118 -12.91 17.33 8.17
CA PRO A 118 -11.74 16.47 8.33
C PRO A 118 -10.87 16.49 7.08
N VAL A 119 -9.59 16.13 7.24
CA VAL A 119 -8.73 15.80 6.11
C VAL A 119 -9.21 14.51 5.44
N ASP A 120 -9.02 14.39 4.13
CA ASP A 120 -9.45 13.19 3.40
C ASP A 120 -8.55 11.99 3.69
N LEU A 121 -7.27 12.25 4.00
CA LEU A 121 -6.31 11.21 4.30
C LEU A 121 -5.19 11.71 5.22
N VAL A 122 -4.75 10.86 6.14
CA VAL A 122 -3.52 11.07 6.94
C VAL A 122 -2.44 10.12 6.42
N LEU A 123 -1.21 10.61 6.26
CA LEU A 123 -0.05 9.86 5.82
C LEU A 123 1.01 9.85 6.93
N SER A 124 1.29 8.67 7.47
CA SER A 124 2.37 8.46 8.43
C SER A 124 3.68 8.15 7.71
N CYS A 125 4.61 9.08 7.77
CA CYS A 125 5.97 8.99 7.22
C CYS A 125 7.04 9.17 8.31
N VAL A 126 6.68 8.87 9.56
CA VAL A 126 7.53 8.99 10.75
C VAL A 126 8.49 7.80 10.88
N ASP A 127 9.51 7.93 11.72
CA ASP A 127 10.61 6.97 11.86
C ASP A 127 10.59 6.17 13.18
N ASN A 128 9.61 6.40 14.05
CA ASN A 128 9.49 5.75 15.36
C ASN A 128 8.09 5.18 15.59
N PHE A 129 7.98 4.18 16.46
CA PHE A 129 6.72 3.49 16.75
C PHE A 129 5.80 4.31 17.67
N GLU A 130 6.35 5.17 18.53
CA GLU A 130 5.57 6.06 19.41
C GLU A 130 4.65 6.97 18.59
N ALA A 131 5.21 7.65 17.58
CA ALA A 131 4.44 8.51 16.68
C ALA A 131 3.43 7.72 15.83
N ARG A 132 3.80 6.52 15.33
CA ARG A 132 2.85 5.64 14.62
C ARG A 132 1.66 5.26 15.50
N MET A 133 1.92 4.93 16.76
CA MET A 133 0.89 4.61 17.74
C MET A 133 0.01 5.82 18.07
N ALA A 134 0.58 7.02 18.19
CA ALA A 134 -0.20 8.26 18.39
C ALA A 134 -1.14 8.52 17.20
N ILE A 135 -0.64 8.41 15.96
CA ILE A 135 -1.46 8.55 14.75
C ILE A 135 -2.56 7.49 14.72
N ASN A 136 -2.22 6.23 15.03
CA ASN A 136 -3.18 5.13 15.09
C ASN A 136 -4.31 5.41 16.10
N THR A 137 -3.98 5.85 17.31
CA THR A 137 -4.96 6.18 18.35
C THR A 137 -5.88 7.33 17.90
N ALA A 138 -5.31 8.42 17.38
CA ALA A 138 -6.09 9.55 16.85
C ALA A 138 -7.03 9.10 15.72
N CYS A 139 -6.53 8.32 14.76
CA CYS A 139 -7.32 7.88 13.61
C CYS A 139 -8.42 6.89 13.99
N ASN A 140 -8.17 5.97 14.92
CA ASN A 140 -9.21 5.07 15.45
C ASN A 140 -10.30 5.85 16.21
N GLU A 141 -9.89 6.85 17.00
CA GLU A 141 -10.82 7.71 17.74
C GLU A 141 -11.71 8.52 16.80
N LEU A 142 -11.14 9.15 15.78
CA LEU A 142 -11.85 9.98 14.80
C LEU A 142 -12.57 9.17 13.71
N GLY A 143 -12.18 7.92 13.49
CA GLY A 143 -12.64 7.15 12.33
C GLY A 143 -12.02 7.63 11.02
N GLN A 144 -10.82 8.21 11.10
CA GLN A 144 -10.08 8.78 9.98
C GLN A 144 -9.33 7.69 9.22
N THR A 145 -9.46 7.66 7.90
CA THR A 145 -8.65 6.78 7.05
C THR A 145 -7.24 7.34 6.93
N TRP A 146 -6.25 6.46 6.98
CA TRP A 146 -4.85 6.84 6.91
C TRP A 146 -3.99 5.76 6.22
N MET A 147 -2.84 6.17 5.70
CA MET A 147 -1.82 5.26 5.18
C MET A 147 -0.53 5.41 5.98
N GLU A 148 0.12 4.29 6.28
CA GLU A 148 1.44 4.27 6.90
C GLU A 148 2.50 3.86 5.88
N SER A 149 3.71 4.35 6.09
CA SER A 149 4.88 3.95 5.34
C SER A 149 6.07 3.76 6.27
N GLY A 150 6.91 2.79 5.93
CA GLY A 150 8.14 2.50 6.65
C GLY A 150 9.25 2.07 5.71
N VAL A 151 10.49 2.41 6.09
CA VAL A 151 11.73 1.94 5.47
C VAL A 151 12.56 1.28 6.56
N SER A 152 13.17 0.15 6.27
CA SER A 152 14.00 -0.59 7.23
C SER A 152 15.28 0.17 7.58
N GLU A 153 15.84 -0.11 8.76
CA GLU A 153 17.09 0.53 9.22
C GLU A 153 18.30 0.24 8.32
N ASN A 154 18.27 -0.86 7.57
CA ASN A 154 19.31 -1.22 6.59
C ASN A 154 18.99 -0.71 5.17
N ALA A 155 17.88 0.03 4.99
CA ALA A 155 17.42 0.64 3.75
C ALA A 155 17.21 -0.30 2.55
N VAL A 156 17.13 -1.62 2.75
CA VAL A 156 16.86 -2.59 1.66
C VAL A 156 15.44 -3.15 1.67
N SER A 157 14.57 -2.66 2.55
CA SER A 157 13.14 -2.93 2.46
C SER A 157 12.30 -1.73 2.88
N GLY A 158 11.04 -1.75 2.46
CA GLY A 158 10.04 -0.78 2.84
C GLY A 158 8.63 -1.31 2.63
N HIS A 159 7.64 -0.55 3.04
CA HIS A 159 6.24 -0.91 2.82
C HIS A 159 5.34 0.33 2.88
N ILE A 160 4.13 0.15 2.37
CA ILE A 160 2.98 1.00 2.64
C ILE A 160 1.80 0.15 3.12
N GLN A 161 0.95 0.72 3.98
CA GLN A 161 -0.25 0.06 4.47
C GLN A 161 -1.42 1.04 4.55
N LEU A 162 -2.57 0.68 3.98
CA LEU A 162 -3.83 1.41 4.12
C LEU A 162 -4.61 0.92 5.34
N MET A 163 -4.93 1.85 6.22
CA MET A 163 -5.66 1.63 7.46
C MET A 163 -6.98 2.39 7.43
N VAL A 164 -8.06 1.63 7.25
CA VAL A 164 -9.44 2.10 7.37
C VAL A 164 -9.98 1.56 8.69
N PRO A 165 -10.13 2.40 9.74
CA PRO A 165 -10.56 1.93 11.06
C PRO A 165 -11.84 1.10 11.01
N GLY A 166 -11.75 -0.15 11.48
CA GLY A 166 -12.87 -1.10 11.48
C GLY A 166 -12.95 -2.03 10.27
N GLN A 167 -12.32 -1.68 9.14
CA GLN A 167 -12.34 -2.48 7.91
C GLN A 167 -11.02 -3.22 7.65
N SER A 168 -9.88 -2.56 7.87
CA SER A 168 -8.55 -3.16 7.78
C SER A 168 -7.81 -3.10 9.12
N ALA A 169 -6.75 -3.89 9.26
CA ALA A 169 -5.93 -3.91 10.47
C ALA A 169 -5.39 -2.52 10.79
N CYS A 170 -5.69 -2.01 11.99
CA CYS A 170 -4.98 -0.84 12.52
C CYS A 170 -3.57 -1.26 12.97
N PHE A 171 -2.69 -0.30 13.24
CA PHE A 171 -1.32 -0.57 13.65
C PHE A 171 -1.23 -1.39 14.95
N ALA A 172 -2.20 -1.20 15.85
CA ALA A 172 -2.31 -1.96 17.10
C ALA A 172 -2.92 -3.37 16.95
N CYS A 173 -3.40 -3.76 15.75
CA CYS A 173 -3.92 -5.11 15.52
C CYS A 173 -2.79 -6.14 15.41
N ALA A 174 -1.67 -5.76 14.79
CA ALA A 174 -0.47 -6.58 14.61
C ALA A 174 0.78 -5.78 15.04
N PRO A 175 0.92 -5.44 16.33
CA PRO A 175 2.00 -4.60 16.81
C PRO A 175 3.36 -5.30 16.65
N PRO A 176 4.44 -4.56 16.33
CA PRO A 176 5.78 -5.11 16.36
C PRO A 176 6.16 -5.53 17.78
N LEU A 177 7.13 -6.46 17.90
CA LEU A 177 7.54 -7.06 19.18
C LEU A 177 7.85 -6.02 20.27
N VAL A 178 8.55 -4.94 19.90
CA VAL A 178 8.93 -3.86 20.82
C VAL A 178 7.71 -3.21 21.47
N VAL A 179 6.66 -2.96 20.68
CA VAL A 179 5.40 -2.39 21.17
C VAL A 179 4.62 -3.42 21.98
N ALA A 180 4.52 -4.67 21.49
CA ALA A 180 3.79 -5.73 22.19
C ALA A 180 4.39 -6.07 23.57
N ALA A 181 5.71 -6.00 23.70
CA ALA A 181 6.45 -6.27 24.93
C ALA A 181 6.59 -5.04 25.85
N ASN A 182 6.02 -3.88 25.49
CA ASN A 182 6.18 -2.61 26.20
C ASN A 182 7.65 -2.23 26.45
N MET A 183 8.50 -2.49 25.45
CA MET A 183 9.91 -2.11 25.50
C MET A 183 10.07 -0.68 24.99
N ASP A 184 10.90 0.12 25.67
CA ASP A 184 11.21 1.47 25.20
C ASP A 184 12.10 1.40 23.95
N GLU A 185 11.63 1.91 22.82
CA GLU A 185 12.38 1.96 21.55
C GLU A 185 13.73 2.67 21.71
N LYS A 186 13.84 3.63 22.64
CA LYS A 186 15.09 4.35 22.92
C LYS A 186 16.20 3.42 23.41
N THR A 187 15.85 2.27 23.99
CA THR A 187 16.84 1.26 24.43
C THR A 187 17.48 0.50 23.27
N LEU A 188 16.86 0.53 22.07
CA LEU A 188 17.38 -0.12 20.87
C LEU A 188 18.31 0.80 20.08
N LYS A 189 18.10 2.12 20.15
CA LYS A 189 18.92 3.11 19.45
C LYS A 189 20.24 3.29 20.20
N ARG A 190 21.35 2.95 19.54
CA ARG A 190 22.71 3.22 20.04
C ARG A 190 23.16 4.61 19.58
N ASP A 191 23.65 5.42 20.50
CA ASP A 191 24.22 6.73 20.19
C ASP A 191 25.33 6.62 19.14
N GLY A 192 25.24 7.42 18.09
CA GLY A 192 26.21 7.44 16.97
C GLY A 192 25.93 6.44 15.85
N VAL A 193 24.90 5.59 15.95
CA VAL A 193 24.45 4.72 14.85
C VAL A 193 23.26 5.36 14.15
N CYS A 194 23.48 5.93 12.97
CA CYS A 194 22.39 6.37 12.11
C CYS A 194 21.85 5.17 11.33
N ALA A 195 20.52 5.04 11.25
CA ALA A 195 19.89 4.11 10.32
C ALA A 195 20.43 4.38 8.91
N ALA A 196 20.81 3.31 8.20
CA ALA A 196 21.17 3.43 6.80
C ALA A 196 19.96 4.00 6.05
N SER A 197 20.23 4.92 5.14
CA SER A 197 19.21 5.70 4.47
C SER A 197 19.63 5.83 3.02
N LEU A 198 19.01 5.04 2.14
CA LEU A 198 19.19 5.17 0.70
C LEU A 198 18.06 6.04 0.10
N PRO A 199 18.41 7.07 -0.70
CA PRO A 199 17.41 7.91 -1.36
C PRO A 199 16.57 7.11 -2.38
N THR A 200 17.10 6.01 -2.92
CA THR A 200 16.38 5.12 -3.85
C THR A 200 15.20 4.44 -3.16
N THR A 201 15.43 3.78 -2.02
CA THR A 201 14.37 3.09 -1.26
C THR A 201 13.31 4.08 -0.77
N MET A 202 13.74 5.26 -0.31
CA MET A 202 12.81 6.32 0.07
C MET A 202 11.97 6.82 -1.11
N GLY A 203 12.58 7.00 -2.28
CA GLY A 203 11.89 7.39 -3.51
C GLY A 203 10.89 6.34 -3.98
N VAL A 204 11.24 5.05 -3.93
CA VAL A 204 10.32 3.95 -4.26
C VAL A 204 9.13 3.95 -3.31
N VAL A 205 9.37 3.98 -1.99
CA VAL A 205 8.31 3.96 -0.97
C VAL A 205 7.40 5.19 -1.09
N ALA A 206 7.96 6.40 -1.27
CA ALA A 206 7.16 7.61 -1.48
C ALA A 206 6.34 7.55 -2.77
N GLY A 207 6.93 7.04 -3.86
CA GLY A 207 6.26 6.86 -5.14
C GLY A 207 5.07 5.91 -5.03
N VAL A 208 5.25 4.72 -4.45
CA VAL A 208 4.14 3.77 -4.27
C VAL A 208 3.10 4.27 -3.27
N LEU A 209 3.51 5.01 -2.23
CA LEU A 209 2.59 5.64 -1.27
C LEU A 209 1.68 6.62 -2.00
N VAL A 210 2.24 7.60 -2.70
CA VAL A 210 1.47 8.62 -3.42
C VAL A 210 0.64 7.99 -4.53
N GLN A 211 1.15 6.97 -5.23
CA GLN A 211 0.35 6.24 -6.22
C GLN A 211 -0.88 5.60 -5.56
N ASN A 212 -0.75 5.04 -4.36
CA ASN A 212 -1.90 4.49 -3.63
C ASN A 212 -2.87 5.58 -3.15
N VAL A 213 -2.36 6.75 -2.74
CA VAL A 213 -3.17 7.93 -2.41
C VAL A 213 -3.99 8.38 -3.61
N LEU A 214 -3.38 8.50 -4.80
CA LEU A 214 -4.09 8.91 -6.01
C LEU A 214 -5.16 7.89 -6.40
N LYS A 215 -4.85 6.58 -6.40
CA LYS A 215 -5.85 5.52 -6.64
C LYS A 215 -7.02 5.62 -5.67
N PHE A 216 -6.74 5.88 -4.40
CA PHE A 216 -7.74 6.00 -3.33
C PHE A 216 -8.63 7.24 -3.47
N LEU A 217 -8.05 8.42 -3.74
CA LEU A 217 -8.81 9.67 -3.81
C LEU A 217 -9.56 9.84 -5.15
N LEU A 218 -8.96 9.36 -6.24
CA LEU A 218 -9.47 9.53 -7.61
C LEU A 218 -10.21 8.28 -8.14
N ASN A 219 -10.35 7.24 -7.33
CA ASN A 219 -11.09 6.01 -7.64
C ASN A 219 -10.70 5.39 -8.99
N PHE A 220 -9.41 5.08 -9.16
CA PHE A 220 -8.93 4.36 -10.35
C PHE A 220 -7.98 3.23 -9.96
N GLY A 221 -7.95 2.19 -10.78
CA GLY A 221 -7.15 0.99 -10.54
C GLY A 221 -7.46 0.30 -9.20
N THR A 222 -6.60 -0.62 -8.79
CA THR A 222 -6.79 -1.39 -7.55
C THR A 222 -5.99 -0.80 -6.40
N ILE A 223 -6.66 -0.37 -5.33
CA ILE A 223 -6.01 0.15 -4.12
C ILE A 223 -5.36 -1.01 -3.35
N SER A 224 -4.12 -0.82 -2.89
CA SER A 224 -3.40 -1.82 -2.10
C SER A 224 -3.62 -1.58 -0.60
N PHE A 225 -4.08 -2.61 0.11
CA PHE A 225 -4.18 -2.58 1.58
C PHE A 225 -2.82 -2.69 2.25
N TYR A 226 -1.92 -3.49 1.67
CA TYR A 226 -0.51 -3.55 2.02
C TYR A 226 0.30 -3.82 0.76
N LEU A 227 1.42 -3.13 0.62
CA LEU A 227 2.40 -3.36 -0.43
C LEU A 227 3.79 -3.25 0.19
N GLY A 228 4.51 -4.37 0.21
CA GLY A 228 5.92 -4.41 0.60
C GLY A 228 6.84 -4.12 -0.58
N TYR A 229 8.07 -3.75 -0.26
CA TYR A 229 9.18 -3.63 -1.19
C TYR A 229 10.42 -4.28 -0.58
N ASN A 230 10.98 -5.26 -1.25
CA ASN A 230 12.28 -5.87 -0.93
C ASN A 230 13.26 -5.55 -2.06
N ALA A 231 14.20 -4.63 -1.79
CA ALA A 231 15.18 -4.15 -2.75
C ALA A 231 16.24 -5.18 -3.12
N MET A 232 16.43 -6.23 -2.31
CA MET A 232 17.44 -7.26 -2.58
C MET A 232 16.99 -8.25 -3.65
N GLN A 233 15.68 -8.39 -3.85
CA GLN A 233 15.07 -9.42 -4.72
C GLN A 233 14.04 -8.82 -5.69
N ASP A 234 13.94 -7.49 -5.76
CA ASP A 234 12.93 -6.75 -6.51
C ASP A 234 11.51 -7.30 -6.30
N PHE A 235 11.21 -7.68 -5.07
CA PHE A 235 9.97 -8.36 -4.71
C PHE A 235 8.97 -7.41 -4.05
N PHE A 236 7.74 -7.39 -4.59
CA PHE A 236 6.67 -6.49 -4.19
C PHE A 236 5.41 -7.27 -3.70
N PRO A 237 5.44 -7.83 -2.48
CA PRO A 237 4.30 -8.60 -1.97
C PRO A 237 3.11 -7.69 -1.67
N THR A 238 1.92 -8.09 -2.11
CA THR A 238 0.65 -7.47 -1.72
C THR A 238 -0.08 -8.33 -0.70
N MET A 239 -0.74 -7.69 0.26
CA MET A 239 -1.53 -8.37 1.29
C MET A 239 -2.75 -7.53 1.68
N SER A 240 -3.72 -8.18 2.35
CA SER A 240 -4.84 -7.50 2.99
C SER A 240 -4.94 -7.95 4.44
N MET A 241 -4.45 -7.12 5.37
CA MET A 241 -4.52 -7.39 6.80
C MET A 241 -5.90 -7.01 7.36
N LYS A 242 -6.54 -7.95 8.04
CA LYS A 242 -7.87 -7.75 8.66
C LYS A 242 -7.75 -7.30 10.11
N PRO A 243 -8.75 -6.55 10.64
CA PRO A 243 -8.78 -6.14 12.04
C PRO A 243 -8.67 -7.33 12.99
N ASN A 244 -7.98 -7.12 14.11
CA ASN A 244 -7.97 -8.06 15.22
C ASN A 244 -9.22 -7.80 16.11
N PRO A 245 -10.14 -8.78 16.27
CA PRO A 245 -11.33 -8.63 17.12
C PRO A 245 -11.01 -8.32 18.59
N GLN A 246 -9.80 -8.68 19.03
CA GLN A 246 -9.30 -8.48 20.39
C GLN A 246 -8.20 -7.39 20.43
N CYS A 247 -8.21 -6.45 19.48
CA CYS A 247 -7.24 -5.37 19.46
C CYS A 247 -7.20 -4.60 20.80
N ASN A 248 -5.99 -4.29 21.27
CA ASN A 248 -5.77 -3.55 22.51
C ASN A 248 -6.43 -2.15 22.48
N ASP A 249 -6.49 -1.53 21.30
CA ASP A 249 -7.18 -0.26 21.11
C ASP A 249 -8.71 -0.46 21.15
N ARG A 250 -9.35 0.11 22.18
CA ARG A 250 -10.81 0.05 22.36
C ARG A 250 -11.55 0.76 21.23
N ASN A 251 -11.02 1.86 20.70
CA ASN A 251 -11.64 2.57 19.59
C ASN A 251 -11.59 1.70 18.32
N CYS A 252 -10.50 0.96 18.08
CA CYS A 252 -10.44 0.00 16.97
C CYS A 252 -11.58 -1.02 17.04
N ARG A 253 -11.81 -1.64 18.22
CA ARG A 253 -12.92 -2.59 18.42
C ARG A 253 -14.28 -1.94 18.19
N ARG A 254 -14.51 -0.73 18.71
CA ARG A 254 -15.74 0.04 18.44
C ARG A 254 -15.95 0.29 16.94
N ARG A 255 -14.89 0.64 16.21
CA ARG A 255 -14.97 0.86 14.75
C ARG A 255 -15.27 -0.42 13.98
N GLN A 256 -14.79 -1.58 14.44
CA GLN A 256 -15.14 -2.88 13.85
C GLN A 256 -16.65 -3.15 13.97
N GLU A 257 -17.22 -2.96 15.17
CA GLU A 257 -18.66 -3.11 15.41
C GLU A 257 -19.50 -2.15 14.54
N GLU A 258 -19.07 -0.89 14.43
CA GLU A 258 -19.71 0.11 13.55
C GLU A 258 -19.64 -0.29 12.08
N HIS A 259 -18.51 -0.84 11.63
CA HIS A 259 -18.31 -1.29 10.26
C HIS A 259 -19.17 -2.51 9.94
N GLU A 260 -19.23 -3.49 10.84
CA GLU A 260 -20.11 -4.68 10.70
C GLU A 260 -21.58 -4.28 10.65
N ARG A 261 -22.01 -3.33 11.49
CA ARG A 261 -23.38 -2.80 11.45
C ARG A 261 -23.68 -2.11 10.13
N LYS A 262 -22.80 -1.23 9.66
CA LYS A 262 -22.94 -0.56 8.35
C LYS A 262 -22.99 -1.56 7.19
N ALA A 263 -22.13 -2.58 7.24
CA ALA A 263 -22.14 -3.64 6.24
C ALA A 263 -23.46 -4.42 6.27
N ALA A 264 -23.98 -4.75 7.44
CA ALA A 264 -25.28 -5.43 7.58
C ALA A 264 -26.47 -4.57 7.11
N GLU A 265 -26.45 -3.25 7.39
CA GLU A 265 -27.45 -2.29 6.90
C GLU A 265 -27.43 -2.19 5.37
N GLN A 266 -26.23 -2.16 4.76
CA GLN A 266 -26.04 -2.15 3.31
C GLN A 266 -26.36 -3.49 2.63
N HIS A 267 -26.38 -4.61 3.38
CA HIS A 267 -26.78 -5.93 2.89
C HIS A 267 -28.30 -6.19 3.02
N THR A 268 -29.11 -5.16 3.31
CA THR A 268 -30.55 -5.19 3.03
C THR A 268 -30.71 -5.23 1.50
N PRO A 269 -31.46 -6.18 0.90
CA PRO A 269 -31.41 -6.42 -0.53
C PRO A 269 -32.12 -5.30 -1.31
N GLU A 270 -31.43 -4.20 -1.55
CA GLU A 270 -31.62 -3.43 -2.77
C GLU A 270 -30.91 -4.20 -3.89
N ALA A 271 -31.71 -4.56 -4.89
CA ALA A 271 -31.35 -5.44 -5.98
C ALA A 271 -30.09 -4.96 -6.72
N GLY A 272 -29.22 -5.93 -7.01
CA GLY A 272 -28.17 -5.95 -8.03
C GLY A 272 -27.89 -4.65 -8.77
N GLN A 273 -26.83 -3.96 -8.34
CA GLN A 273 -25.92 -3.24 -9.22
C GLN A 273 -24.51 -3.48 -8.68
N GLY A 274 -24.05 -4.73 -8.74
CA GLY A 274 -22.65 -4.88 -9.10
C GLY A 274 -22.55 -4.27 -10.49
N GLU A 275 -21.71 -3.26 -10.66
CA GLU A 275 -21.20 -2.95 -11.99
C GLU A 275 -20.55 -4.25 -12.46
N GLU A 276 -21.32 -5.10 -13.16
CA GLU A 276 -20.74 -6.01 -14.13
C GLU A 276 -19.95 -5.06 -15.02
N GLU A 277 -18.62 -5.04 -14.85
CA GLU A 277 -17.75 -4.54 -15.89
C GLU A 277 -18.12 -5.41 -17.09
N GLU A 278 -18.99 -4.89 -17.96
CA GLU A 278 -19.19 -5.44 -19.30
C GLU A 278 -17.77 -5.50 -19.86
N GLU A 279 -17.22 -6.72 -20.00
CA GLU A 279 -15.97 -6.91 -20.72
C GLU A 279 -16.24 -6.40 -22.13
N GLU A 280 -15.81 -5.16 -22.41
CA GLU A 280 -15.91 -4.59 -23.74
C GLU A 280 -15.16 -5.53 -24.68
N GLU A 281 -15.93 -6.21 -25.54
CA GLU A 281 -15.37 -7.13 -26.52
C GLU A 281 -14.35 -6.36 -27.36
N VAL A 282 -13.11 -6.85 -27.41
CA VAL A 282 -12.01 -6.12 -28.05
C VAL A 282 -12.28 -6.03 -29.55
N VAL A 283 -12.63 -4.83 -30.03
CA VAL A 283 -12.85 -4.56 -31.45
C VAL A 283 -11.52 -4.20 -32.11
N HIS A 284 -11.12 -4.98 -33.11
CA HIS A 284 -9.96 -4.66 -33.95
C HIS A 284 -10.40 -3.77 -35.11
N GLU A 285 -9.80 -2.58 -35.25
CA GLU A 285 -10.07 -1.67 -36.37
C GLU A 285 -9.74 -2.32 -37.72
N ASP A 286 -8.72 -3.18 -37.75
CA ASP A 286 -8.26 -3.95 -38.89
C ASP A 286 -8.01 -5.41 -38.52
N ASN A 287 -8.52 -6.31 -39.37
CA ASN A 287 -8.20 -7.74 -39.32
C ASN A 287 -8.18 -8.32 -40.73
N GLU A 288 -7.38 -7.71 -41.62
CA GLU A 288 -7.27 -8.11 -43.02
C GLU A 288 -6.79 -9.57 -43.21
N TRP A 289 -6.12 -10.10 -42.20
CA TRP A 289 -5.52 -11.44 -42.19
C TRP A 289 -6.44 -12.52 -41.62
N GLY A 290 -7.66 -12.17 -41.19
CA GLY A 290 -8.63 -13.13 -40.65
C GLY A 290 -8.12 -13.85 -39.41
N ILE A 291 -7.36 -13.16 -38.57
CA ILE A 291 -6.84 -13.69 -37.31
C ILE A 291 -8.02 -13.96 -36.39
N GLU A 292 -8.17 -15.21 -35.95
CA GLU A 292 -9.22 -15.63 -35.02
C GLU A 292 -8.63 -15.89 -33.64
N LEU A 293 -9.40 -15.54 -32.60
CA LEU A 293 -9.06 -15.88 -31.23
C LEU A 293 -9.40 -17.35 -30.99
N VAL A 294 -8.39 -18.21 -31.06
CA VAL A 294 -8.53 -19.62 -30.69
C VAL A 294 -8.38 -19.73 -29.18
N SER A 295 -9.43 -20.17 -28.48
CA SER A 295 -9.30 -20.54 -27.06
C SER A 295 -8.34 -21.74 -26.96
N GLU A 296 -7.18 -21.57 -26.32
CA GLU A 296 -6.22 -22.67 -26.11
C GLU A 296 -6.77 -23.81 -25.24
N VAL A 297 -7.91 -23.59 -24.57
CA VAL A 297 -8.59 -24.55 -23.70
C VAL A 297 -10.09 -24.48 -23.99
N SER A 298 -10.69 -25.61 -24.36
CA SER A 298 -12.15 -25.69 -24.49
C SER A 298 -12.83 -25.58 -23.12
N GLU A 299 -14.07 -25.07 -23.05
CA GLU A 299 -14.85 -25.07 -21.80
C GLU A 299 -14.96 -26.48 -21.18
N GLU A 300 -14.96 -27.52 -22.03
CA GLU A 300 -14.97 -28.91 -21.61
C GLU A 300 -13.64 -29.36 -20.97
N GLU A 301 -12.50 -28.89 -21.47
CA GLU A 301 -11.18 -29.13 -20.87
C GLU A 301 -11.02 -28.37 -19.55
N LEU A 302 -11.51 -27.13 -19.46
CA LEU A 302 -11.53 -26.33 -18.23
C LEU A 302 -12.40 -26.99 -17.14
N ARG A 303 -13.54 -27.56 -17.51
CA ARG A 303 -14.40 -28.35 -16.61
C ARG A 303 -13.76 -29.67 -16.21
N ARG A 304 -12.96 -30.30 -17.09
CA ARG A 304 -12.23 -31.55 -16.79
C ARG A 304 -10.98 -31.36 -15.92
N SER A 305 -10.29 -30.23 -16.04
CA SER A 305 -9.12 -29.91 -15.21
C SER A 305 -9.49 -29.48 -13.78
N SER A 306 -10.72 -29.03 -13.60
CA SER A 306 -11.27 -28.62 -12.31
C SER A 306 -11.80 -29.84 -11.55
N GLY A 307 -11.07 -30.32 -10.55
CA GLY A 307 -11.55 -31.40 -9.68
C GLY A 307 -12.79 -30.98 -8.85
N PRO A 308 -13.47 -31.93 -8.19
CA PRO A 308 -14.65 -31.65 -7.40
C PRO A 308 -14.36 -30.60 -6.31
N VAL A 309 -15.23 -29.60 -6.21
CA VAL A 309 -15.16 -28.58 -5.16
C VAL A 309 -15.39 -29.24 -3.80
N PRO A 310 -14.43 -29.20 -2.86
CA PRO A 310 -14.64 -29.76 -1.54
C PRO A 310 -15.73 -28.99 -0.79
N ASP A 311 -16.54 -29.69 0.00
CA ASP A 311 -17.53 -29.07 0.87
C ASP A 311 -16.82 -28.32 2.01
N LEU A 312 -16.73 -26.99 1.88
CA LEU A 312 -15.96 -26.12 2.78
C LEU A 312 -16.89 -25.31 3.70
N PRO A 313 -16.50 -25.09 4.97
CA PRO A 313 -17.22 -24.19 5.87
C PRO A 313 -17.33 -22.76 5.32
N LYS A 314 -18.40 -22.06 5.68
CA LYS A 314 -18.64 -20.66 5.30
C LYS A 314 -17.41 -19.79 5.60
N GLY A 315 -16.86 -19.16 4.56
CA GLY A 315 -15.73 -18.23 4.66
C GLY A 315 -14.36 -18.78 4.24
N ILE A 316 -14.27 -20.04 3.79
CA ILE A 316 -13.05 -20.62 3.25
C ILE A 316 -13.22 -20.85 1.74
N THR A 317 -12.27 -20.35 0.95
CA THR A 317 -12.16 -20.61 -0.49
C THR A 317 -10.80 -21.25 -0.77
N VAL A 318 -10.77 -22.22 -1.70
CA VAL A 318 -9.52 -22.79 -2.19
C VAL A 318 -8.94 -21.90 -3.29
N ALA A 319 -7.62 -21.71 -3.29
CA ALA A 319 -6.93 -20.97 -4.35
C ALA A 319 -6.92 -21.71 -5.69
N TYR A 320 -7.06 -23.05 -5.66
CA TYR A 320 -7.23 -23.92 -6.82
C TYR A 320 -7.83 -25.27 -6.37
N THR A 321 -8.53 -25.96 -7.27
CA THR A 321 -8.97 -27.36 -7.07
C THR A 321 -7.92 -28.31 -7.61
N LEU A 322 -7.58 -29.36 -6.86
CA LEU A 322 -6.68 -30.41 -7.35
C LEU A 322 -7.34 -31.14 -8.53
N PRO A 323 -6.64 -31.33 -9.67
CA PRO A 323 -7.19 -32.09 -10.79
C PRO A 323 -7.54 -33.51 -10.34
N THR A 324 -8.68 -34.03 -10.80
CA THR A 324 -9.01 -35.44 -10.67
C THR A 324 -7.95 -36.27 -11.37
N GLN A 325 -7.29 -37.18 -10.64
CA GLN A 325 -6.38 -38.16 -11.26
C GLN A 325 -7.19 -39.08 -12.17
N HIS A 326 -7.27 -38.75 -13.45
CA HIS A 326 -7.68 -39.69 -14.48
C HIS A 326 -6.46 -40.54 -14.87
N GLN A 327 -6.55 -41.85 -14.58
CA GLN A 327 -5.72 -42.85 -15.27
C GLN A 327 -6.27 -42.99 -16.69
N ASP A 328 -5.95 -42.06 -17.57
CA ASP A 328 -6.10 -42.32 -19.00
C ASP A 328 -4.94 -43.23 -19.44
N PRO A 329 -5.21 -44.36 -20.10
CA PRO A 329 -4.17 -45.16 -20.72
C PRO A 329 -3.71 -44.40 -21.97
N ALA A 330 -2.83 -43.43 -21.79
CA ALA A 330 -2.01 -42.95 -22.89
C ALA A 330 -1.23 -44.15 -23.45
N PRO A 331 -1.12 -44.34 -24.78
CA PRO A 331 -0.18 -45.29 -25.34
C PRO A 331 1.22 -44.73 -25.09
N GLY A 332 1.72 -44.96 -23.87
CA GLY A 332 3.13 -44.80 -23.58
C GLY A 332 3.85 -45.76 -24.48
N VAL A 333 4.63 -45.23 -25.43
CA VAL A 333 5.70 -45.99 -26.06
C VAL A 333 6.70 -46.28 -24.95
N ALA A 334 6.45 -47.34 -24.19
CA ALA A 334 7.45 -47.94 -23.33
C ALA A 334 8.50 -48.53 -24.26
N VAL A 335 9.70 -47.96 -24.22
CA VAL A 335 10.86 -48.59 -24.85
C VAL A 335 11.05 -49.94 -24.15
N GLU A 336 10.94 -51.04 -24.90
CA GLU A 336 11.15 -52.38 -24.35
C GLU A 336 12.57 -52.46 -23.78
N ASP A 337 12.66 -52.95 -22.55
CA ASP A 337 13.92 -53.17 -21.85
C ASP A 337 14.72 -54.23 -22.61
N SER A 338 15.73 -53.78 -23.35
CA SER A 338 16.56 -54.65 -24.20
C SER A 338 17.39 -55.68 -23.41
N GLY A 339 17.40 -55.61 -22.07
CA GLY A 339 18.12 -56.55 -21.21
C GLY A 339 19.64 -56.49 -21.34
N GLU A 340 20.17 -55.57 -22.14
CA GLU A 340 21.62 -55.36 -22.30
C GLU A 340 22.13 -54.46 -21.17
N SER A 341 23.19 -54.90 -20.49
CA SER A 341 23.79 -54.11 -19.42
C SER A 341 24.48 -52.87 -20.00
N LEU A 342 24.60 -51.81 -19.20
CA LEU A 342 25.29 -50.57 -19.59
C LEU A 342 26.74 -50.85 -20.03
N GLU A 343 27.37 -51.86 -19.45
CA GLU A 343 28.74 -52.28 -19.77
C GLU A 343 28.83 -52.93 -21.16
N ASP A 344 27.83 -53.70 -21.58
CA ASP A 344 27.75 -54.32 -22.90
C ASP A 344 27.56 -53.29 -24.01
N LEU A 345 26.76 -52.25 -23.75
CA LEU A 345 26.56 -51.12 -24.66
C LEU A 345 27.85 -50.30 -24.84
N MET A 346 28.59 -50.06 -23.76
CA MET A 346 29.88 -49.35 -23.83
C MET A 346 30.97 -50.16 -24.55
N ALA A 347 30.93 -51.50 -24.45
CA ALA A 347 31.85 -52.37 -25.18
C ALA A 347 31.58 -52.36 -26.70
N LYS A 348 30.29 -52.36 -27.12
CA LYS A 348 29.91 -52.26 -28.54
C LYS A 348 30.32 -50.93 -29.16
N MET A 349 30.24 -49.82 -28.43
CA MET A 349 30.68 -48.51 -28.92
C MET A 349 32.20 -48.35 -29.05
N LYS A 350 33.01 -49.18 -28.38
CA LYS A 350 34.48 -49.17 -28.52
C LYS A 350 35.00 -49.93 -29.74
N ASN A 351 34.15 -50.74 -30.39
CA ASN A 351 34.48 -51.51 -31.60
C ASN A 351 33.80 -50.96 -32.86
N LEU A 352 33.13 -49.81 -32.76
CA LEU A 352 32.74 -48.93 -33.87
C LEU A 352 33.76 -47.80 -33.97
#